data_AF-A0A8S1RMP1-F1
#
_entry.id   AF-A0A8S1RMP1-F1
#
_cell.length_a   1.000
_cell.length_b   1.000
_cell.length_c   1.000
_cell.angle_alpha   90.00
_cell.angle_beta   90.00
_cell.angle_gamma   90.00
#
_symmetry.space_group_name_H-M   'P 1'
#
loop_
_entity.id
_entity.type
_entity.pdbx_description
1 polymer ?
#
loop_
_entity_poly.entity_id
_entity_poly.type
_entity_poly.pdbx_seq_one_letter_code
_entity_poly.pdbx_strand_id
1 'polypeptide(L)'
;MTLQLFALELDSQNALVRFSSFLSLIALGIYLFTIYIITRKCGSHKFSIEEYSYKLKFMSLFEGIKNDNYTKYFQAISLIKKLLFMLILIFCYQQPYFQVFNLVLLSILEIIWLILFKPLEDLNEFLKQISCEINKSITLFFISALVLDQEVKIFSENSRSIIGWICIGSISLILAIQLIIDAIFSNGYSQSKNTNNSEDLQRNSKDFCVLKNRMRIIQYLYQISDISFIFVCQLKCVIILILLFQIKVLPYEYLSLKFLNNR
;
A
#
# COMPACT_ATOMS: atom_id res chain seq x y z
N MET A 1 -23.11 -9.14 -10.28
CA MET A 1 -22.53 -8.39 -11.42
C MET A 1 -21.00 -8.58 -11.53
N THR A 2 -20.22 -8.57 -10.45
CA THR A 2 -18.75 -8.81 -10.48
C THR A 2 -18.34 -10.21 -10.92
N LEU A 3 -19.08 -11.25 -10.52
CA LEU A 3 -18.90 -12.62 -11.03
C LEU A 3 -19.21 -12.75 -12.54
N GLN A 4 -20.09 -11.91 -13.07
CA GLN A 4 -20.42 -11.89 -14.51
C GLN A 4 -19.33 -11.21 -15.33
N LEU A 5 -18.69 -10.16 -14.80
CA LEU A 5 -17.51 -9.54 -15.41
C LEU A 5 -16.31 -10.49 -15.44
N PHE A 6 -16.06 -11.21 -14.34
CA PHE A 6 -15.02 -12.24 -14.31
C PHE A 6 -15.30 -13.36 -15.32
N ALA A 7 -16.56 -13.78 -15.48
CA ALA A 7 -16.97 -14.76 -16.47
C ALA A 7 -16.79 -14.25 -17.92
N LEU A 8 -17.10 -12.98 -18.18
CA LEU A 8 -16.89 -12.32 -19.48
C LEU A 8 -15.41 -12.16 -19.84
N GLU A 9 -14.56 -11.91 -18.85
CA GLU A 9 -13.13 -11.69 -19.04
C GLU A 9 -12.36 -13.02 -19.19
N LEU A 10 -12.85 -14.08 -18.54
CA LEU A 10 -12.46 -15.48 -18.80
C LEU A 10 -12.77 -15.92 -20.23
N ASP A 11 -13.82 -15.36 -20.84
CA ASP A 11 -14.18 -15.65 -22.22
C ASP A 11 -13.40 -14.80 -23.25
N SER A 12 -12.65 -13.78 -22.81
CA SER A 12 -11.85 -12.92 -23.70
C SER A 12 -10.82 -13.74 -24.49
N GLN A 13 -10.66 -13.50 -25.80
CA GLN A 13 -9.72 -14.27 -26.64
C GLN A 13 -8.24 -14.05 -26.26
N ASN A 14 -7.94 -13.04 -25.44
CA ASN A 14 -6.59 -12.67 -25.05
C ASN A 14 -6.08 -13.57 -23.92
N ALA A 15 -5.19 -14.52 -24.24
CA ALA A 15 -4.59 -15.44 -23.28
C ALA A 15 -3.91 -14.73 -22.08
N LEU A 16 -3.35 -13.54 -22.29
CA LEU A 16 -2.69 -12.75 -21.24
C LEU A 16 -3.70 -12.29 -20.16
N VAL A 17 -4.88 -11.84 -20.59
CA VAL A 17 -5.95 -11.41 -19.67
C VAL A 17 -6.40 -12.59 -18.82
N ARG A 18 -6.67 -13.74 -19.44
CA ARG A 18 -7.04 -14.99 -18.72
C ARG A 18 -5.99 -15.41 -17.70
N PHE A 19 -4.71 -15.38 -18.08
CA PHE A 19 -3.61 -15.72 -17.18
C PHE A 19 -3.54 -14.77 -15.99
N SER A 20 -3.69 -13.46 -16.23
CA SER A 20 -3.69 -12.46 -15.16
C SER A 20 -4.84 -12.65 -14.18
N SER A 21 -6.04 -13.01 -14.67
CA SER A 21 -7.21 -13.32 -13.85
C SER A 21 -6.98 -14.56 -12.99
N PHE A 22 -6.41 -15.63 -13.55
CA PHE A 22 -6.08 -16.84 -12.80
C PHE A 22 -5.03 -16.58 -11.71
N LEU A 23 -3.98 -15.82 -12.03
CA LEU A 23 -2.94 -15.43 -11.08
C LEU A 23 -3.53 -14.61 -9.92
N SER A 24 -4.46 -13.71 -10.22
CA SER A 24 -5.14 -12.89 -9.20
C SER A 24 -5.96 -13.75 -8.23
N LEU A 25 -6.59 -14.83 -8.72
CA LEU A 25 -7.39 -15.75 -7.93
C LEU A 25 -6.50 -16.61 -7.01
N ILE A 26 -5.36 -17.08 -7.52
CA ILE A 26 -4.35 -17.77 -6.69
C ILE A 26 -3.82 -16.83 -5.61
N ALA A 27 -3.46 -15.60 -5.97
CA ALA A 27 -2.96 -14.61 -5.01
C ALA A 27 -3.98 -14.35 -3.90
N LEU A 28 -5.27 -14.17 -4.25
CA LEU A 28 -6.37 -14.05 -3.28
C LEU A 28 -6.43 -15.27 -2.35
N GLY A 29 -6.32 -16.49 -2.88
CA GLY A 29 -6.27 -17.72 -2.09
C GLY A 29 -5.13 -17.74 -1.08
N ILE A 30 -3.91 -17.35 -1.50
CA ILE A 30 -2.72 -17.27 -0.63
C ILE A 30 -2.93 -16.24 0.48
N TYR A 31 -3.51 -15.08 0.17
CA TYR A 31 -3.78 -14.05 1.18
C TYR A 31 -4.84 -14.50 2.18
N LEU A 32 -5.96 -15.08 1.73
CA LEU A 32 -6.99 -15.62 2.62
C LEU A 32 -6.43 -16.72 3.53
N PHE A 33 -5.58 -17.59 2.99
CA PHE A 33 -4.89 -18.61 3.76
C PHE A 33 -3.93 -18.01 4.81
N THR A 34 -3.20 -16.94 4.45
CA THR A 34 -2.32 -16.22 5.38
C THR A 34 -3.13 -15.58 6.52
N ILE A 35 -4.24 -14.91 6.20
CA ILE A 35 -5.15 -14.32 7.20
C ILE A 35 -5.71 -15.40 8.13
N TYR A 36 -6.10 -16.55 7.58
CA TYR A 36 -6.58 -17.69 8.34
C TYR A 36 -5.51 -18.22 9.30
N ILE A 37 -4.27 -18.40 8.83
CA ILE A 37 -3.16 -18.84 9.69
C ILE A 37 -2.92 -17.84 10.81
N ILE A 38 -2.82 -16.54 10.51
CA ILE A 38 -2.57 -15.50 11.53
C ILE A 38 -3.70 -15.47 12.55
N THR A 39 -4.95 -15.44 12.09
CA THR A 39 -6.14 -15.42 12.98
C THR A 39 -6.21 -16.67 13.85
N ARG A 40 -5.97 -17.86 13.28
CA ARG A 40 -5.96 -19.12 14.03
C ARG A 40 -4.83 -19.16 15.06
N LYS A 41 -3.63 -18.68 14.70
CA LYS A 41 -2.49 -18.62 15.61
C LYS A 41 -2.69 -17.61 16.74
N CYS A 42 -3.29 -16.45 16.46
CA CYS A 42 -3.61 -15.45 17.48
C CYS A 42 -4.79 -15.88 18.38
N GLY A 43 -5.79 -16.57 17.83
CA GLY A 43 -6.99 -16.99 18.58
C GLY A 43 -6.84 -18.28 19.41
N SER A 44 -5.95 -19.20 19.01
CA SER A 44 -5.82 -20.51 19.66
C SER A 44 -5.07 -20.47 21.01
N HIS A 45 -4.58 -19.31 21.42
CA HIS A 45 -3.69 -19.21 22.55
C HIS A 45 -4.09 -18.06 23.49
N LYS A 46 -4.72 -18.43 24.62
CA LYS A 46 -4.52 -17.74 25.91
C LYS A 46 -3.07 -17.90 26.42
N PHE A 47 -2.11 -18.22 25.56
CA PHE A 47 -0.76 -18.55 25.97
C PHE A 47 -0.07 -17.29 26.47
N SER A 48 0.38 -17.40 27.71
CA SER A 48 1.39 -16.55 28.30
C SER A 48 2.49 -16.33 27.27
N ILE A 49 2.65 -15.09 26.85
CA ILE A 49 3.79 -14.59 26.05
C ILE A 49 5.14 -14.75 26.79
N GLU A 50 5.11 -15.41 27.94
CA GLU A 50 6.22 -15.77 28.81
C GLU A 50 6.95 -17.06 28.36
N GLU A 51 6.41 -17.87 27.45
CA GLU A 51 7.13 -19.05 26.95
C GLU A 51 8.28 -18.63 26.01
N TYR A 52 9.48 -18.56 26.58
CA TYR A 52 10.72 -18.06 25.99
C TYR A 52 11.04 -18.68 24.60
N SER A 53 10.70 -19.95 24.39
CA SER A 53 10.91 -20.68 23.13
C SER A 53 10.01 -20.20 21.99
N TYR A 54 8.78 -19.77 22.30
CA TYR A 54 7.84 -19.25 21.30
C TYR A 54 8.18 -17.80 20.94
N LYS A 55 8.59 -17.00 21.93
CA LYS A 55 9.08 -15.65 21.74
C LYS A 55 10.27 -15.65 20.77
N LEU A 56 11.25 -16.54 20.92
CA LEU A 56 12.40 -16.61 20.02
C LEU A 56 12.05 -16.91 18.55
N LYS A 57 11.03 -17.75 18.27
CA LYS A 57 10.68 -18.12 16.90
C LYS A 57 9.79 -17.10 16.18
N PHE A 58 8.95 -16.39 16.92
CA PHE A 58 7.95 -15.46 16.34
C PHE A 58 8.17 -14.01 16.77
N MET A 59 9.30 -13.69 17.41
CA MET A 59 9.59 -12.34 17.92
C MET A 59 9.42 -11.28 16.85
N SER A 60 9.87 -11.56 15.63
CA SER A 60 9.79 -10.64 14.49
C SER A 60 8.36 -10.22 14.13
N LEU A 61 7.37 -11.09 14.38
CA LEU A 61 5.97 -10.81 14.10
C LEU A 61 5.29 -10.04 15.24
N PHE A 62 5.86 -10.02 16.43
CA PHE A 62 5.28 -9.32 17.58
C PHE A 62 6.15 -8.16 18.09
N GLU A 63 7.29 -7.90 17.44
CA GLU A 63 8.17 -6.81 17.81
C GLU A 63 7.47 -5.46 17.60
N GLY A 64 7.42 -4.63 18.66
CA GLY A 64 6.82 -3.31 18.63
C GLY A 64 5.29 -3.25 18.78
N ILE A 65 4.59 -4.40 18.92
CA ILE A 65 3.13 -4.44 19.09
C ILE A 65 2.77 -4.57 20.55
N LYS A 66 1.86 -3.71 21.02
CA LYS A 66 1.40 -3.72 22.42
C LYS A 66 0.71 -5.03 22.73
N ASN A 67 0.96 -5.58 23.91
CA ASN A 67 0.43 -6.89 24.29
C ASN A 67 -1.02 -6.88 24.82
N ASP A 68 -1.93 -6.17 24.14
CA ASP A 68 -3.37 -6.15 24.46
C ASP A 68 -4.14 -7.18 23.59
N ASN A 69 -5.33 -7.59 24.05
CA ASN A 69 -6.13 -8.63 23.36
C ASN A 69 -6.49 -8.26 21.91
N TYR A 70 -6.63 -6.97 21.60
CA TYR A 70 -7.05 -6.50 20.27
C TYR A 70 -5.86 -6.12 19.37
N THR A 71 -4.77 -5.62 19.94
CA THR A 71 -3.60 -5.13 19.21
C THR A 71 -2.78 -6.25 18.58
N LYS A 72 -2.86 -7.48 19.12
CA LYS A 72 -2.26 -8.70 18.54
C LYS A 72 -2.70 -9.00 17.11
N TYR A 73 -3.87 -8.49 16.69
CA TYR A 73 -4.38 -8.66 15.33
C TYR A 73 -3.93 -7.56 14.37
N PHE A 74 -3.09 -6.62 14.80
CA PHE A 74 -2.68 -5.47 13.98
C PHE A 74 -2.11 -5.86 12.63
N GLN A 75 -1.19 -6.83 12.59
CA GLN A 75 -0.61 -7.29 11.34
C GLN A 75 -1.63 -7.96 10.42
N ALA A 76 -2.56 -8.75 11.00
CA ALA A 76 -3.63 -9.38 10.25
C ALA A 76 -4.56 -8.33 9.62
N ILE A 77 -4.98 -7.34 10.40
CA ILE A 77 -5.86 -6.25 9.97
C ILE A 77 -5.16 -5.42 8.87
N SER A 78 -3.88 -5.07 9.07
CA SER A 78 -3.10 -4.35 8.06
C SER A 78 -2.98 -5.14 6.74
N LEU A 79 -2.79 -6.46 6.81
CA LEU A 79 -2.75 -7.33 5.64
C LEU A 79 -4.13 -7.44 4.96
N ILE A 80 -5.21 -7.59 5.73
CA ILE A 80 -6.59 -7.54 5.21
C ILE A 80 -6.86 -6.22 4.50
N LYS A 81 -6.44 -5.09 5.07
CA LYS A 81 -6.57 -3.77 4.44
C LYS A 81 -5.84 -3.72 3.09
N LYS A 82 -4.59 -4.20 3.02
CA LYS A 82 -3.83 -4.24 1.76
C LYS A 82 -4.54 -5.10 0.70
N LEU A 83 -5.08 -6.24 1.10
CA LEU A 83 -5.91 -7.08 0.24
C LEU A 83 -7.14 -6.30 -0.25
N LEU A 84 -7.92 -5.71 0.66
CA LEU A 84 -9.11 -4.94 0.30
C LEU A 84 -8.78 -3.78 -0.65
N PHE A 85 -7.69 -3.05 -0.39
CA PHE A 85 -7.20 -2.00 -1.26
C PHE A 85 -6.95 -2.52 -2.69
N MET A 86 -6.25 -3.64 -2.82
CA MET A 86 -5.98 -4.28 -4.11
C MET A 86 -7.25 -4.78 -4.80
N LEU A 87 -8.18 -5.37 -4.05
CA LEU A 87 -9.46 -5.84 -4.58
C LEU A 87 -10.30 -4.67 -5.08
N ILE A 88 -10.36 -3.56 -4.34
CA ILE A 88 -11.07 -2.34 -4.78
C ILE A 88 -10.45 -1.81 -6.07
N LEU A 89 -9.11 -1.75 -6.17
CA LEU A 89 -8.43 -1.31 -7.39
C LEU A 89 -8.78 -2.16 -8.61
N ILE A 90 -8.80 -3.48 -8.47
CA ILE A 90 -9.04 -4.40 -9.59
C ILE A 90 -10.52 -4.43 -9.95
N PHE A 91 -11.41 -4.65 -8.97
CA PHE A 91 -12.83 -4.86 -9.21
C PHE A 91 -13.60 -3.58 -9.53
N CYS A 92 -13.16 -2.44 -9.01
CA CYS A 92 -13.84 -1.17 -9.24
C CYS A 92 -13.21 -0.37 -10.41
N TYR A 93 -12.26 -0.95 -11.16
CA TYR A 93 -11.53 -0.27 -12.23
C TYR A 93 -12.45 0.40 -13.28
N GLN A 94 -13.57 -0.23 -13.60
CA GLN A 94 -14.55 0.30 -14.58
C GLN A 94 -15.34 1.50 -14.05
N GLN A 95 -15.40 1.69 -12.73
CA GLN A 95 -16.16 2.74 -12.06
C GLN A 95 -15.22 3.55 -11.16
N PRO A 96 -14.46 4.50 -11.74
CA PRO A 96 -13.39 5.20 -11.02
C PRO A 96 -13.91 5.98 -9.80
N TYR A 97 -15.15 6.47 -9.84
CA TYR A 97 -15.83 7.09 -8.70
C TYR A 97 -15.97 6.17 -7.51
N PHE A 98 -16.56 5.00 -7.76
CA PHE A 98 -16.81 4.01 -6.74
C PHE A 98 -15.48 3.49 -6.21
N GLN A 99 -14.49 3.29 -7.08
CA GLN A 99 -13.14 2.91 -6.70
C GLN A 99 -12.54 3.92 -5.71
N VAL A 100 -12.44 5.20 -6.08
CA VAL A 100 -11.78 6.19 -5.22
C VAL A 100 -12.55 6.44 -3.93
N PHE A 101 -13.89 6.47 -3.98
CA PHE A 101 -14.71 6.60 -2.77
C PHE A 101 -14.44 5.48 -1.76
N ASN A 102 -14.42 4.22 -2.21
CA ASN A 102 -14.12 3.08 -1.34
C ASN A 102 -12.68 3.12 -0.80
N LEU A 103 -11.71 3.59 -1.59
CA LEU A 103 -10.33 3.75 -1.14
C LEU A 103 -10.19 4.82 -0.05
N VAL A 104 -10.87 5.96 -0.21
CA VAL A 104 -10.90 7.03 0.80
C VAL A 104 -11.55 6.51 2.09
N LEU A 105 -12.69 5.84 1.98
CA LEU A 105 -13.39 5.24 3.12
C LEU A 105 -12.51 4.21 3.86
N LEU A 106 -11.82 3.33 3.11
CA LEU A 106 -10.89 2.35 3.67
C LEU A 106 -9.70 3.04 4.38
N SER A 107 -9.20 4.16 3.83
CA SER A 107 -8.12 4.93 4.46
C SER A 107 -8.58 5.62 5.75
N ILE A 108 -9.78 6.18 5.77
CA ILE A 108 -10.36 6.83 6.96
C ILE A 108 -10.61 5.80 8.06
N LEU A 109 -11.18 4.64 7.73
CA LEU A 109 -11.41 3.56 8.68
C LEU A 109 -10.12 3.10 9.35
N GLU A 110 -9.01 2.99 8.59
CA GLU A 110 -7.71 2.67 9.19
C GLU A 110 -7.25 3.75 10.15
N ILE A 111 -7.34 5.02 9.76
CA ILE A 111 -6.88 6.13 10.62
C ILE A 111 -7.66 6.12 11.94
N ILE A 112 -8.99 5.96 11.87
CA ILE A 112 -9.84 5.84 13.06
C ILE A 112 -9.38 4.65 13.92
N TRP A 113 -9.15 3.50 13.29
CA TRP A 113 -8.71 2.31 13.99
C TRP A 113 -7.34 2.47 14.65
N LEU A 114 -6.35 3.07 13.97
CA LEU A 114 -5.03 3.39 14.53
C LEU A 114 -5.13 4.34 15.73
N ILE A 115 -5.94 5.39 15.65
CA ILE A 115 -6.12 6.37 16.72
C ILE A 115 -6.78 5.74 17.95
N LEU A 116 -7.81 4.92 17.75
CA LEU A 116 -8.57 4.30 18.84
C LEU A 116 -7.78 3.21 19.57
N PHE A 117 -7.09 2.34 18.83
CA PHE A 117 -6.47 1.16 19.42
C PHE A 117 -4.99 1.32 19.76
N LYS A 118 -4.30 2.31 19.17
CA LYS A 118 -2.85 2.59 19.38
C LYS A 118 -2.02 1.30 19.50
N PRO A 119 -1.94 0.52 18.43
CA PRO A 119 -1.47 -0.86 18.49
C PRO A 119 0.05 -1.02 18.68
N LEU A 120 0.81 0.06 18.51
CA LEU A 120 2.27 0.07 18.57
C LEU A 120 2.74 0.56 19.95
N GLU A 121 3.73 -0.12 20.53
CA GLU A 121 4.35 0.27 21.82
C GLU A 121 5.22 1.52 21.67
N ASP A 122 6.02 1.56 20.59
CA ASP A 122 6.90 2.67 20.31
C ASP A 122 6.10 3.86 19.74
N LEU A 123 5.99 4.93 20.53
CA LEU A 123 5.33 6.17 20.14
C LEU A 123 5.87 6.75 18.82
N ASN A 124 7.16 6.57 18.55
CA ASN A 124 7.80 7.07 17.33
C ASN A 124 7.34 6.28 16.09
N GLU A 125 7.28 4.95 16.18
CA GLU A 125 6.78 4.11 15.10
C GLU A 125 5.28 4.36 14.86
N PHE A 126 4.53 4.56 15.94
CA PHE A 126 3.13 4.97 15.88
C PHE A 126 2.94 6.29 15.13
N LEU A 127 3.72 7.33 15.49
CA LEU A 127 3.67 8.64 14.83
C LEU A 127 4.06 8.57 13.35
N LYS A 128 5.05 7.74 13.01
CA LYS A 128 5.44 7.49 11.61
C LYS A 128 4.29 6.85 10.82
N GLN A 129 3.67 5.82 11.38
CA GLN A 129 2.59 5.09 10.74
C GLN A 129 1.36 5.99 10.52
N ILE A 130 0.93 6.73 11.55
CA ILE A 130 -0.24 7.61 11.45
C ILE A 130 0.01 8.77 10.49
N SER A 131 1.21 9.36 10.48
CA SER A 131 1.57 10.42 9.53
C SER A 131 1.52 9.91 8.08
N CYS A 132 2.01 8.70 7.84
CA CYS A 132 1.94 8.06 6.53
C CYS A 132 0.48 7.84 6.07
N GLU A 133 -0.38 7.35 6.96
CA GLU A 133 -1.78 7.09 6.63
C GLU A 133 -2.59 8.38 6.41
N ILE A 134 -2.32 9.43 7.18
CA ILE A 134 -2.93 10.77 6.98
C ILE A 134 -2.53 11.33 5.61
N ASN A 135 -1.23 11.33 5.28
CA ASN A 135 -0.77 11.83 3.99
C ASN A 135 -1.33 11.00 2.82
N LYS A 136 -1.45 9.68 2.99
CA LYS A 136 -2.08 8.80 2.00
C LYS A 136 -3.56 9.15 1.81
N SER A 137 -4.29 9.40 2.90
CA SER A 137 -5.70 9.81 2.85
C SER A 137 -5.88 11.15 2.14
N ILE A 138 -5.03 12.14 2.44
CA ILE A 138 -5.02 13.45 1.76
C ILE A 138 -4.77 13.27 0.26
N THR A 139 -3.81 12.44 -0.11
CA THR A 139 -3.49 12.14 -1.52
C THR A 139 -4.69 11.50 -2.23
N LEU A 140 -5.35 10.52 -1.59
CA LEU A 140 -6.55 9.88 -2.13
C LEU A 140 -7.72 10.86 -2.28
N PHE A 141 -7.85 11.81 -1.37
CA PHE A 141 -8.85 12.87 -1.46
C PHE A 141 -8.62 13.78 -2.69
N PHE A 142 -7.38 14.21 -2.95
CA PHE A 142 -7.06 14.98 -4.16
C PHE A 142 -7.28 14.17 -5.44
N ILE A 143 -6.91 12.88 -5.44
CA ILE A 143 -7.21 11.99 -6.57
C ILE A 143 -8.73 11.89 -6.77
N SER A 144 -9.53 11.82 -5.71
CA SER A 144 -10.99 11.83 -5.80
C SER A 144 -11.53 13.09 -6.45
N ALA A 145 -10.97 14.25 -6.09
CA ALA A 145 -11.35 15.53 -6.68
C ALA A 145 -11.03 15.57 -8.18
N LEU A 146 -9.85 15.05 -8.58
CA LEU A 146 -9.47 14.95 -10.00
C LEU A 146 -10.39 14.01 -10.77
N VAL A 147 -10.79 12.87 -10.19
CA VAL A 147 -11.71 11.93 -10.83
C VAL A 147 -13.10 12.57 -10.99
N LEU A 148 -13.63 13.27 -9.98
CA LEU A 148 -14.90 14.04 -10.09
C LEU A 148 -14.85 15.10 -11.18
N ASP A 149 -13.72 15.76 -11.30
CA ASP A 149 -13.56 16.78 -12.30
C ASP A 149 -13.51 16.26 -13.75
N GLN A 150 -13.14 15.00 -13.97
CA GLN A 150 -13.13 14.44 -15.32
C GLN A 150 -14.54 14.37 -15.94
N GLU A 151 -15.57 14.07 -15.16
CA GLU A 151 -16.95 14.02 -15.66
C GLU A 151 -17.63 15.39 -15.62
N VAL A 152 -17.47 16.14 -14.53
CA VAL A 152 -18.21 17.40 -14.34
C VAL A 152 -17.50 18.61 -14.97
N LYS A 153 -16.18 18.50 -15.24
CA LYS A 153 -15.35 19.55 -15.87
C LYS A 153 -15.45 20.92 -15.19
N ILE A 154 -15.35 20.93 -13.86
CA ILE A 154 -15.48 22.13 -13.02
C ILE A 154 -14.16 22.92 -12.99
N PHE A 155 -13.02 22.25 -12.98
CA PHE A 155 -11.71 22.85 -12.81
C PHE A 155 -11.07 23.26 -14.14
N SER A 156 -10.36 24.40 -14.09
CA SER A 156 -9.50 24.85 -15.18
C SER A 156 -8.28 23.92 -15.36
N GLU A 157 -7.66 23.94 -16.53
CA GLU A 157 -6.44 23.17 -16.81
C GLU A 157 -5.30 23.52 -15.85
N ASN A 158 -5.16 24.80 -15.50
CA ASN A 158 -4.18 25.26 -14.52
C ASN A 158 -4.44 24.64 -13.14
N SER A 159 -5.70 24.62 -12.69
CA SER A 159 -6.08 24.00 -11.41
C SER A 159 -5.79 22.50 -11.38
N ARG A 160 -6.08 21.78 -12.47
CA ARG A 160 -5.76 20.34 -12.60
C ARG A 160 -4.27 20.06 -12.47
N SER A 161 -3.45 20.87 -13.15
CA SER A 161 -1.99 20.77 -13.08
C SER A 161 -1.48 20.99 -11.65
N ILE A 162 -1.98 22.04 -10.97
CA ILE A 162 -1.61 22.35 -9.58
C ILE A 162 -1.97 21.18 -8.65
N ILE A 163 -3.17 20.62 -8.76
CA ILE A 163 -3.59 19.46 -7.94
C ILE A 163 -2.71 18.24 -8.21
N GLY A 164 -2.34 18.00 -9.48
CA GLY A 164 -1.40 16.93 -9.85
C GLY A 164 -0.04 17.10 -9.17
N TRP A 165 0.51 18.31 -9.18
CA TRP A 165 1.76 18.63 -8.48
C TRP A 165 1.64 18.46 -6.97
N ILE A 166 0.50 18.83 -6.37
CA ILE A 166 0.23 18.60 -4.94
C ILE A 166 0.27 17.10 -4.63
N CYS A 167 -0.37 16.25 -5.43
CA CYS A 167 -0.33 14.79 -5.23
C CYS A 167 1.10 14.24 -5.26
N ILE A 168 1.91 14.64 -6.25
CA ILE A 168 3.32 14.23 -6.36
C ILE A 168 4.11 14.71 -5.15
N GLY A 169 3.89 15.96 -4.73
CA GLY A 169 4.49 16.53 -3.54
C GLY A 169 4.11 15.77 -2.27
N SER A 170 2.84 15.40 -2.10
CA SER A 170 2.35 14.62 -0.95
C SER A 170 2.99 13.23 -0.88
N ILE A 171 3.12 12.53 -2.01
CA ILE A 171 3.79 11.21 -2.04
C ILE A 171 5.28 11.36 -1.71
N SER A 172 5.94 12.39 -2.25
CA SER A 172 7.35 12.70 -1.95
C SER A 172 7.55 13.05 -0.47
N LEU A 173 6.59 13.78 0.12
CA LEU A 173 6.58 14.14 1.54
C LEU A 173 6.52 12.89 2.44
N ILE A 174 5.76 11.86 2.06
CA ILE A 174 5.72 10.59 2.81
C ILE A 174 7.12 10.00 2.92
N LEU A 175 7.85 9.91 1.80
CA LEU A 175 9.21 9.39 1.78
C LEU A 175 10.16 10.27 2.61
N ALA A 176 10.06 11.59 2.48
CA ALA A 176 10.88 12.52 3.24
C ALA A 176 10.66 12.39 4.76
N ILE A 177 9.40 12.33 5.21
CA ILE A 177 9.06 12.14 6.63
C ILE A 177 9.65 10.84 7.15
N GLN A 178 9.53 9.75 6.39
CA GLN A 178 10.10 8.46 6.78
C GLN A 178 11.62 8.57 6.95
N LEU A 179 12.33 9.13 5.97
CA LEU A 179 13.77 9.31 6.02
C LEU A 179 14.22 10.21 7.19
N ILE A 180 13.49 11.29 7.47
CA ILE A 180 13.82 12.22 8.57
C ILE A 180 13.68 11.51 9.92
N ILE A 181 12.57 10.80 10.15
CA ILE A 181 12.35 10.05 11.39
C ILE A 181 13.46 9.01 11.59
N ASP A 182 13.84 8.32 10.51
CA ASP A 182 14.87 7.29 10.56
C ASP A 182 16.27 7.86 10.83
N ALA A 183 16.59 9.00 10.22
CA ALA A 183 17.86 9.69 10.44
C ALA A 183 18.00 10.20 11.88
N ILE A 184 16.95 10.82 12.42
CA ILE A 184 16.92 11.31 13.81
C ILE A 184 17.10 10.13 14.78
N PHE A 185 16.41 9.01 14.54
CA PHE A 185 16.43 7.87 15.45
C PHE A 185 17.73 7.05 15.36
N SER A 186 18.32 6.92 14.17
CA SER A 186 19.61 6.24 13.98
C SER A 186 20.73 6.89 14.80
N ASN A 187 20.73 8.22 14.89
CA ASN A 187 21.72 8.97 15.66
C ASN A 187 21.57 8.78 17.18
N GLY A 188 20.33 8.70 17.68
CA GLY A 188 20.07 8.49 19.11
C GLY A 188 20.53 7.12 19.64
N TYR A 189 20.41 6.07 18.82
CA TYR A 189 20.82 4.72 19.23
C TYR A 189 22.35 4.55 19.34
N SER A 190 23.11 5.30 18.54
CA SER A 190 24.58 5.27 18.57
C SER A 190 25.16 5.92 19.84
N GLN A 191 24.46 6.90 20.43
CA GLN A 191 24.91 7.54 21.66
C GLN A 191 24.70 6.68 22.92
N SER A 192 23.61 5.93 23.00
CA SER A 192 23.31 5.09 24.19
C SER A 192 24.27 3.92 24.36
N LYS A 193 24.88 3.42 23.27
CA LYS A 193 25.79 2.26 23.31
C LYS A 193 27.20 2.60 23.81
N ASN A 194 27.58 3.87 23.86
CA ASN A 194 28.91 4.30 24.30
C ASN A 194 29.06 4.49 25.82
N THR A 195 27.99 4.43 26.61
CA THR A 195 28.05 4.79 28.03
C THR A 195 28.05 3.58 28.98
N ASN A 196 27.72 2.37 28.51
CA ASN A 196 27.63 1.20 29.39
C ASN A 196 28.59 0.08 28.96
N ASN A 197 29.76 0.06 29.59
CA ASN A 197 30.66 -1.09 29.65
C ASN A 197 29.91 -2.31 30.22
N SER A 198 29.74 -3.35 29.42
CA SER A 198 29.55 -4.74 29.83
C SER A 198 29.93 -5.62 28.64
N GLU A 199 31.20 -6.03 28.61
CA GLU A 199 31.84 -6.67 27.46
C GLU A 199 31.27 -8.06 27.12
N ASP A 200 30.50 -8.69 28.01
CA ASP A 200 30.00 -10.05 27.82
C ASP A 200 28.60 -10.15 27.18
N LEU A 201 27.78 -9.09 27.25
CA LEU A 201 26.48 -9.03 26.55
C LEU A 201 26.59 -8.45 25.12
N GLN A 202 27.76 -7.94 24.75
CA GLN A 202 28.00 -7.29 23.45
C GLN A 202 28.00 -8.26 22.26
N ARG A 203 28.38 -9.54 22.43
CA ARG A 203 28.42 -10.49 21.31
C ARG A 203 27.01 -10.83 20.80
N ASN A 204 26.06 -11.15 21.70
CA ASN A 204 24.67 -11.41 21.31
C ASN A 204 23.91 -10.13 20.91
N SER A 205 24.26 -8.96 21.46
CA SER A 205 23.67 -7.66 21.08
C SER A 205 24.02 -7.24 19.65
N LYS A 206 25.24 -7.54 19.17
CA LYS A 206 25.67 -7.20 17.81
C LYS A 206 24.87 -7.97 16.77
N ASP A 207 24.65 -9.27 16.99
CA ASP A 207 23.84 -10.10 16.09
C ASP A 207 22.37 -9.68 16.08
N PHE A 208 21.80 -9.33 17.24
CA PHE A 208 20.43 -8.79 17.34
C PHE A 208 20.27 -7.44 16.63
N CYS A 209 21.27 -6.55 16.72
CA CYS A 209 21.25 -5.26 16.03
C CYS A 209 21.31 -5.42 14.51
N VAL A 210 22.14 -6.36 14.02
CA VAL A 210 22.21 -6.69 12.59
C VAL A 210 20.88 -7.28 12.10
N LEU A 211 20.24 -8.15 12.89
CA LEU A 211 18.91 -8.69 12.58
C LEU A 211 17.82 -7.61 12.57
N LYS A 212 17.81 -6.69 13.55
CA LYS A 212 16.86 -5.58 13.62
C LYS A 212 17.01 -4.62 12.43
N ASN A 213 18.24 -4.32 12.01
CA ASN A 213 18.49 -3.53 10.80
C ASN A 213 18.05 -4.27 9.54
N ARG A 214 18.29 -5.58 9.44
CA ARG A 214 17.81 -6.39 8.31
C ARG A 214 16.29 -6.46 8.24
N MET A 215 15.59 -6.59 9.37
CA MET A 215 14.12 -6.56 9.42
C MET A 215 13.55 -5.20 9.04
N ARG A 216 14.14 -4.10 9.52
CA ARG A 216 13.76 -2.76 9.07
C ARG A 216 13.94 -2.61 7.57
N ILE A 217 15.06 -3.05 7.00
CA ILE A 217 15.29 -3.05 5.54
C ILE A 217 14.23 -3.89 4.81
N ILE A 218 13.81 -5.04 5.35
CA ILE A 218 12.73 -5.84 4.76
C ILE A 218 11.39 -5.10 4.84
N GLN A 219 11.06 -4.45 5.95
CA GLN A 219 9.87 -3.59 6.06
C GLN A 219 9.93 -2.41 5.07
N TYR A 220 11.09 -1.76 4.90
CA TYR A 220 11.29 -0.74 3.87
C TYR A 220 11.16 -1.31 2.47
N LEU A 221 11.76 -2.46 2.17
CA LEU A 221 11.62 -3.10 0.86
C LEU A 221 10.16 -3.52 0.60
N TYR A 222 9.41 -3.88 1.63
CA TYR A 222 7.98 -4.15 1.52
C TYR A 222 7.16 -2.88 1.29
N GLN A 223 7.50 -1.79 1.99
CA GLN A 223 6.85 -0.49 1.85
C GLN A 223 7.23 0.21 0.52
N ILE A 224 8.48 0.05 0.07
CA ILE A 224 8.98 0.41 -1.24
C ILE A 224 8.38 -0.50 -2.30
N SER A 225 8.15 -1.79 -2.04
CA SER A 225 7.42 -2.69 -2.95
C SER A 225 5.98 -2.21 -3.12
N ASP A 226 5.31 -1.79 -2.05
CA ASP A 226 3.96 -1.21 -2.12
C ASP A 226 3.97 0.10 -2.93
N ILE A 227 4.96 0.99 -2.70
CA ILE A 227 5.13 2.23 -3.47
C ILE A 227 5.52 1.95 -4.91
N SER A 228 6.40 0.98 -5.17
CA SER A 228 6.90 0.60 -6.50
C SER A 228 5.82 -0.13 -7.28
N PHE A 229 4.95 -0.90 -6.64
CA PHE A 229 3.81 -1.53 -7.30
C PHE A 229 2.75 -0.49 -7.66
N ILE A 230 2.49 0.47 -6.77
CA ILE A 230 1.70 1.66 -7.09
C ILE A 230 2.35 2.44 -8.24
N PHE A 231 3.66 2.66 -8.20
CA PHE A 231 4.42 3.39 -9.23
C PHE A 231 4.45 2.64 -10.55
N VAL A 232 4.59 1.32 -10.56
CA VAL A 232 4.59 0.48 -11.78
C VAL A 232 3.18 0.39 -12.37
N CYS A 233 2.13 0.31 -11.55
CA CYS A 233 0.76 0.41 -12.03
C CYS A 233 0.46 1.81 -12.59
N GLN A 234 0.89 2.88 -11.91
CA GLN A 234 0.73 4.24 -12.40
C GLN A 234 1.57 4.49 -13.65
N LEU A 235 2.81 3.99 -13.73
CA LEU A 235 3.68 4.11 -14.91
C LEU A 235 3.11 3.32 -16.08
N LYS A 236 2.56 2.13 -15.86
CA LYS A 236 1.84 1.38 -16.91
C LYS A 236 0.58 2.12 -17.36
N CYS A 237 -0.21 2.68 -16.46
CA CYS A 237 -1.38 3.50 -16.83
C CYS A 237 -0.97 4.77 -17.58
N VAL A 238 0.09 5.47 -17.16
CA VAL A 238 0.61 6.67 -17.83
C VAL A 238 1.17 6.32 -19.21
N ILE A 239 1.93 5.22 -19.35
CA ILE A 239 2.42 4.74 -20.64
C ILE A 239 1.25 4.34 -21.55
N ILE A 240 0.22 3.67 -21.04
CA ILE A 240 -1.00 3.33 -21.80
C ILE A 240 -1.76 4.59 -22.21
N LEU A 241 -1.87 5.60 -21.34
CA LEU A 241 -2.47 6.90 -21.65
C LEU A 241 -1.67 7.66 -22.72
N ILE A 242 -0.34 7.68 -22.63
CA ILE A 242 0.54 8.28 -23.63
C ILE A 242 0.40 7.56 -24.97
N LEU A 243 0.33 6.21 -24.97
CA LEU A 243 0.13 5.42 -26.18
C LEU A 243 -1.27 5.63 -26.80
N LEU A 244 -2.32 5.70 -25.98
CA LEU A 244 -3.68 6.01 -26.45
C LEU A 244 -3.81 7.44 -26.96
N PHE A 245 -3.09 8.39 -26.35
CA PHE A 245 -3.04 9.77 -26.81
C PHE A 245 -2.30 9.88 -28.15
N GLN A 246 -1.20 9.14 -28.34
CA GLN A 246 -0.49 9.04 -29.63
C GLN A 246 -1.38 8.42 -30.73
N ILE A 247 -2.22 7.43 -30.39
CA ILE A 247 -3.15 6.79 -31.34
C ILE A 247 -4.31 7.73 -31.72
N LYS A 248 -4.78 8.58 -30.80
CA LYS A 248 -5.86 9.55 -31.07
C LYS A 248 -5.40 10.80 -31.84
N VAL A 249 -4.10 11.06 -31.87
CA VAL A 249 -3.46 12.18 -32.61
C VAL A 249 -2.97 11.73 -33.99
N LEU A 250 -3.37 10.55 -34.48
CA LEU A 250 -3.31 10.25 -35.91
C LEU A 250 -4.45 10.98 -36.62
N PRO A 251 -4.16 11.93 -37.53
CA PRO A 251 -5.13 12.85 -38.05
C PRO A 251 -6.20 12.12 -38.86
N TYR A 252 -7.46 12.44 -38.55
CA TYR A 252 -8.67 12.05 -39.29
C TYR A 252 -8.68 12.50 -40.76
N GLU A 253 -7.62 13.17 -41.25
CA GLU A 253 -7.49 13.63 -42.64
C GLU A 253 -7.33 12.49 -43.65
N TYR A 254 -6.91 11.29 -43.24
CA TYR A 254 -6.75 10.17 -44.19
C TYR A 254 -8.06 9.43 -44.55
N LEU A 255 -9.16 9.64 -43.81
CA LEU A 255 -10.43 8.95 -44.12
C LEU A 255 -11.38 9.78 -45.00
N SER A 256 -11.18 11.09 -45.10
CA SER A 256 -12.00 11.99 -45.94
C SER A 256 -11.68 11.88 -47.44
N LEU A 257 -10.42 11.57 -47.79
CA LEU A 257 -9.96 11.56 -49.18
C LEU A 257 -10.35 10.30 -49.99
N LYS A 258 -10.85 9.23 -49.34
CA LYS A 258 -11.24 8.00 -50.05
C LYS A 258 -12.72 7.93 -50.47
N PHE A 259 -13.57 8.84 -49.97
CA PHE A 259 -14.99 8.89 -50.36
C PHE A 259 -15.31 9.86 -51.50
N LEU A 260 -14.35 10.70 -51.91
CA LEU A 260 -14.52 11.64 -53.02
C LEU A 260 -14.03 11.10 -54.38
N ASN A 261 -13.36 9.95 -54.42
CA ASN A 261 -12.78 9.40 -55.65
C ASN A 261 -13.56 8.21 -56.25
N ASN A 262 -14.86 8.08 -55.93
CA ASN A 262 -15.71 7.01 -56.44
C ASN A 262 -17.06 7.52 -57.00
N ARG A 263 -17.06 8.75 -57.53
CA ARG A 263 -18.10 9.26 -58.44
C ARG A 263 -17.55 9.34 -59.85
#